data_AF-G7VGV2-F1
#
_entry.id   AF-G7VGV2-F1
#
_cell.length_a   1.000
_cell.length_b   1.000
_cell.length_c   1.000
_cell.angle_alpha   90.00
_cell.angle_beta   90.00
_cell.angle_gamma   90.00
#
_symmetry.space_group_name_H-M   'P 1'
#
loop_
_entity.id
_entity.type
_entity.pdbx_description
1 polymer ?
#
loop_
_entity_poly.entity_id
_entity_poly.type
_entity_poly.pdbx_seq_one_letter_code
_entity_poly.pdbx_strand_id
1 'polypeptide(L)'
;MKILTALLILTPIVIAATNATDPFAKISQTIENILSSIDSFLQNLKNVLKTHIISISKTLSVILGLVGALLYFSGLNKYGGRGMIIGALLLYLLSEFVSTL
;
A
#
# COMPACT_ATOMS: atom_id res chain seq x y z
N MET A 1 6.17 -18.32 -16.63
CA MET A 1 4.96 -17.52 -16.28
C MET A 1 3.72 -17.88 -17.10
N LYS A 2 3.77 -17.97 -18.44
CA LYS A 2 2.59 -18.28 -19.29
C LYS A 2 1.85 -19.59 -18.97
N ILE A 3 2.57 -20.62 -18.51
CA ILE A 3 1.98 -21.94 -18.21
C ILE A 3 1.22 -21.93 -16.88
N LEU A 4 1.73 -21.22 -15.86
CA LEU A 4 1.06 -21.06 -14.56
C LEU A 4 -0.23 -20.26 -14.69
N THR A 5 -0.23 -19.20 -15.51
CA THR A 5 -1.43 -18.41 -15.80
C THR A 5 -2.46 -19.22 -16.59
N ALA A 6 -2.03 -20.05 -17.55
CA ALA A 6 -2.95 -20.91 -18.30
C ALA A 6 -3.60 -21.97 -17.40
N LEU A 7 -2.83 -22.58 -16.49
CA LEU A 7 -3.34 -23.58 -15.56
C LEU A 7 -4.36 -22.98 -14.58
N LEU A 8 -4.16 -21.72 -14.16
CA LEU A 8 -5.06 -21.00 -13.23
C LEU A 8 -6.41 -20.61 -13.88
N ILE A 9 -6.44 -20.49 -15.22
CA ILE A 9 -7.66 -20.17 -15.98
C ILE A 9 -8.38 -21.46 -16.43
N LEU A 10 -7.65 -22.58 -16.60
CA LEU A 10 -8.22 -23.85 -17.07
C LEU A 10 -8.80 -24.71 -15.94
N THR A 11 -8.29 -24.61 -14.71
CA THR A 11 -8.81 -25.38 -13.56
C THR A 11 -10.27 -25.07 -13.18
N PRO A 12 -10.78 -23.82 -13.22
CA PRO A 12 -12.20 -23.55 -12.95
C PRO A 12 -13.12 -24.14 -14.02
N ILE A 13 -12.68 -24.21 -15.28
CA ILE A 13 -13.49 -24.69 -16.42
C ILE A 13 -13.75 -26.20 -16.28
N VAL A 14 -12.75 -26.96 -15.84
CA VAL A 14 -12.86 -28.43 -15.67
C VAL A 14 -13.75 -28.79 -14.46
N ILE A 15 -13.77 -27.95 -13.42
CA ILE A 15 -14.60 -28.16 -12.22
C ILE A 15 -16.08 -27.84 -12.50
N ALA A 16 -16.36 -26.86 -13.38
CA ALA A 16 -17.71 -26.52 -13.82
C ALA A 16 -18.36 -27.62 -14.67
N ALA A 17 -17.57 -28.42 -15.41
CA ALA A 17 -18.09 -29.46 -16.31
C ALA A 17 -18.55 -30.74 -15.58
N THR A 18 -18.14 -30.97 -14.33
CA THR A 18 -18.34 -32.27 -13.65
C THR A 18 -19.47 -32.30 -12.63
N ASN A 19 -20.20 -31.19 -12.43
CA ASN A 19 -21.17 -31.06 -11.34
C ASN A 19 -22.55 -30.57 -11.82
N ALA A 20 -23.41 -31.51 -12.19
CA ALA A 20 -24.80 -31.31 -12.57
C ALA A 20 -25.73 -30.99 -11.37
N THR A 21 -25.39 -29.97 -10.60
CA THR A 21 -26.28 -29.29 -9.64
C THR A 21 -26.10 -27.80 -9.88
N ASP A 22 -27.12 -27.20 -10.49
CA ASP A 22 -27.24 -25.82 -10.94
C ASP A 22 -25.89 -25.14 -11.28
N PRO A 23 -25.38 -25.32 -12.51
CA PRO A 23 -24.09 -24.78 -12.95
C PRO A 23 -23.94 -23.29 -12.64
N PHE A 24 -25.05 -22.54 -12.64
CA PHE A 24 -25.08 -21.12 -12.35
C PHE A 24 -24.82 -20.78 -10.87
N ALA A 25 -25.22 -21.63 -9.93
CA ALA A 25 -24.96 -21.42 -8.50
C ALA A 25 -23.47 -21.59 -8.17
N LYS A 26 -22.82 -22.63 -8.71
CA LYS A 26 -21.36 -22.85 -8.55
C LYS A 26 -20.53 -21.77 -9.24
N ILE A 27 -20.98 -21.29 -10.41
CA ILE A 27 -20.35 -20.17 -11.11
C ILE A 27 -20.51 -18.88 -10.30
N SER A 28 -21.71 -18.57 -9.79
CA SER A 28 -21.95 -17.37 -8.98
C SER A 28 -21.11 -17.36 -7.71
N GLN A 29 -21.03 -18.50 -7.00
CA GLN A 29 -20.22 -18.62 -5.80
C GLN A 29 -18.71 -18.51 -6.09
N THR A 30 -18.26 -19.00 -7.25
CA THR A 30 -16.87 -18.81 -7.70
C THR A 30 -16.59 -17.34 -8.00
N ILE A 31 -17.53 -16.63 -8.66
CA ILE A 31 -17.42 -15.21 -8.94
C ILE A 31 -17.39 -14.39 -7.63
N GLU A 32 -18.26 -14.68 -6.68
CA GLU A 32 -18.27 -14.02 -5.36
C GLU A 32 -16.97 -14.23 -4.60
N ASN A 33 -16.43 -15.45 -4.61
CA ASN A 33 -15.14 -15.75 -3.99
C ASN A 33 -13.98 -14.99 -4.66
N ILE A 34 -14.01 -14.86 -6.00
CA ILE A 34 -13.02 -14.05 -6.74
C ILE A 34 -13.17 -12.57 -6.39
N LEU A 35 -14.39 -12.04 -6.37
CA LEU A 35 -14.67 -10.65 -6.01
C LEU A 35 -14.17 -10.34 -4.59
N SER A 36 -14.50 -11.22 -3.63
CA SER A 36 -14.07 -11.10 -2.24
C SER A 36 -12.54 -11.18 -2.11
N SER A 37 -11.90 -12.04 -2.90
CA SER A 37 -10.43 -12.13 -2.94
C SER A 37 -9.80 -10.86 -3.51
N ILE A 38 -10.39 -10.28 -4.55
CA ILE A 38 -9.95 -9.00 -5.13
C ILE A 38 -10.11 -7.87 -4.12
N ASP A 39 -11.27 -7.77 -3.46
CA ASP A 39 -11.51 -6.76 -2.43
C ASP A 39 -10.51 -6.91 -1.28
N SER A 40 -10.29 -8.13 -0.81
CA SER A 40 -9.30 -8.41 0.24
C SER A 40 -7.87 -8.04 -0.21
N PHE A 41 -7.53 -8.31 -1.46
CA PHE A 41 -6.25 -7.92 -2.03
C PHE A 41 -6.10 -6.39 -2.10
N LEU A 42 -7.13 -5.67 -2.55
CA LEU A 42 -7.13 -4.21 -2.62
C LEU A 42 -7.04 -3.57 -1.22
N GLN A 43 -7.75 -4.13 -0.23
CA GLN A 43 -7.66 -3.67 1.16
C GLN A 43 -6.27 -3.92 1.75
N ASN A 44 -5.67 -5.10 1.50
CA ASN A 44 -4.31 -5.39 1.92
C ASN A 44 -3.30 -4.46 1.25
N LEU A 45 -3.43 -4.21 -0.06
CA LEU A 45 -2.56 -3.30 -0.78
C LEU A 45 -2.67 -1.88 -0.24
N LYS A 46 -3.90 -1.40 0.03
CA LYS A 46 -4.15 -0.11 0.70
C LYS A 46 -3.43 -0.04 2.04
N ASN A 47 -3.56 -1.07 2.88
CA ASN A 47 -2.92 -1.11 4.21
C ASN A 47 -1.40 -1.13 4.13
N VAL A 48 -0.82 -1.93 3.23
CA VAL A 48 0.63 -2.00 3.02
C VAL A 48 1.17 -0.65 2.55
N LEU A 49 0.49 -0.02 1.59
CA LEU A 49 0.89 1.28 1.05
C LEU A 49 0.79 2.38 2.12
N LYS A 50 -0.31 2.41 2.88
CA LYS A 50 -0.51 3.32 4.02
C LYS A 50 0.63 3.17 5.04
N THR A 51 0.96 1.93 5.40
CA THR A 51 2.04 1.62 6.35
C THR A 51 3.39 2.11 5.85
N HIS A 52 3.71 1.87 4.57
CA HIS A 52 4.98 2.32 3.99
C HIS A 52 5.07 3.84 3.89
N ILE A 53 4.01 4.52 3.46
CA ILE A 53 3.98 5.99 3.39
C ILE A 53 4.21 6.58 4.78
N ILE A 54 3.49 6.09 5.80
CA ILE A 54 3.66 6.55 7.19
C ILE A 54 5.10 6.34 7.67
N SER A 55 5.64 5.14 7.46
CA SER A 55 6.97 4.77 7.91
C SER A 55 8.06 5.63 7.24
N ILE A 56 7.99 5.77 5.92
CA ILE A 56 8.93 6.58 5.14
C ILE A 56 8.81 8.05 5.57
N SER A 57 7.60 8.61 5.62
CA SER A 57 7.39 10.01 6.00
C SER A 57 7.88 10.32 7.42
N LYS A 58 7.63 9.45 8.42
CA LYS A 58 8.15 9.63 9.78
C LYS A 58 9.67 9.55 9.82
N THR A 59 10.25 8.56 9.15
CA THR A 59 11.71 8.38 9.12
C THR A 59 12.40 9.57 8.46
N LEU A 60 11.90 10.01 7.30
CA LEU A 60 12.43 11.18 6.61
C LEU A 60 12.25 12.45 7.44
N SER A 61 11.10 12.62 8.09
CA SER A 61 10.85 13.75 8.99
C SER A 61 11.91 13.86 10.07
N VAL A 62 12.23 12.75 10.76
CA VAL A 62 13.27 12.74 11.80
C VAL A 62 14.64 13.10 11.23
N ILE A 63 15.02 12.51 10.09
CA ILE A 63 16.31 12.78 9.45
C ILE A 63 16.41 14.25 9.02
N LEU A 64 15.40 14.78 8.32
CA LEU A 64 15.36 16.19 7.91
C LEU A 64 15.34 17.13 9.11
N GLY A 65 14.66 16.76 10.20
CA GLY A 65 14.63 17.55 11.42
C GLY A 65 16.00 17.65 12.08
N LEU A 66 16.71 16.52 12.20
CA LEU A 66 18.06 16.46 12.76
C LEU A 66 19.09 17.18 11.87
N VAL A 67 19.12 16.87 10.58
CA VAL A 67 20.04 17.50 9.63
C VAL A 67 19.74 19.01 9.52
N GLY A 68 18.46 19.38 9.47
CA GLY A 68 18.01 20.76 9.44
C GLY A 68 18.42 21.54 10.68
N ALA A 69 18.25 20.95 11.87
CA ALA A 69 18.70 21.52 13.14
C ALA A 69 20.22 21.71 13.15
N LEU A 70 20.98 20.70 12.74
CA LEU A 70 22.44 20.79 12.65
C LEU A 70 22.87 21.91 11.70
N LEU A 71 22.29 22.00 10.50
CA LEU A 71 22.61 23.06 9.53
C LEU A 71 22.22 24.46 10.02
N TYR A 72 21.11 24.56 10.75
CA TYR A 72 20.64 25.83 11.30
C TYR A 72 21.52 26.33 12.44
N PHE A 73 21.80 25.48 13.43
CA PHE A 73 22.58 25.85 14.62
C PHE A 73 24.08 25.94 14.34
N SER A 74 24.63 25.13 13.44
CA SER A 74 26.04 25.24 13.03
C SER A 74 26.34 26.50 12.21
N GLY A 75 25.32 27.17 11.68
CA GLY A 75 25.47 28.35 10.85
C GLY A 75 26.02 28.08 9.44
N LEU A 76 26.29 26.81 9.07
CA LEU A 76 26.78 26.42 7.75
C LEU A 76 25.79 26.80 6.64
N ASN A 77 24.49 26.54 6.86
CA ASN A 77 23.44 26.93 5.94
C ASN A 77 22.11 27.15 6.68
N LYS A 78 21.93 28.36 7.20
CA LYS A 78 20.72 28.71 7.98
C LYS A 78 19.43 28.62 7.19
N TYR A 79 19.44 29.05 5.93
CA TYR A 79 18.24 29.02 5.07
C TYR A 79 17.87 27.60 4.67
N GLY A 80 18.85 26.78 4.27
CA GLY A 80 18.65 25.36 4.00
C GLY A 80 18.20 24.59 5.23
N GLY A 81 18.81 24.84 6.39
CA GLY A 81 18.43 24.22 7.66
C GLY A 81 16.99 24.53 8.06
N ARG A 82 16.54 25.79 7.95
CA ARG A 82 15.14 26.18 8.16
C ARG A 82 14.19 25.45 7.22
N GLY A 83 14.53 25.38 5.93
CA GLY A 83 13.74 24.65 4.94
C GLY A 83 13.58 23.17 5.30
N MET A 84 14.66 22.53 5.75
CA MET A 84 14.63 21.13 6.18
C MET A 84 13.79 20.91 7.45
N ILE A 85 13.87 21.81 8.44
CA ILE A 85 13.03 21.74 9.66
C ILE A 85 11.54 21.88 9.30
N ILE A 86 11.20 22.82 8.42
CA ILE A 86 9.82 22.99 7.95
C ILE A 86 9.36 21.76 7.16
N GLY A 87 10.21 21.23 6.27
CA GLY A 87 9.94 20.00 5.54
C GLY A 87 9.72 18.80 6.45
N ALA A 88 10.49 18.70 7.54
CA ALA A 88 10.32 17.67 8.56
C ALA A 88 8.96 17.77 9.25
N LEU A 89 8.55 18.97 9.66
CA LEU A 89 7.22 19.22 10.23
C LEU A 89 6.10 18.84 9.27
N LEU A 90 6.20 19.25 8.01
CA LEU A 90 5.21 18.92 6.98
C LEU A 90 5.11 17.40 6.74
N LEU A 91 6.24 16.70 6.68
CA LEU A 91 6.26 15.24 6.51
C LEU A 91 5.68 14.50 7.71
N TYR A 92 5.92 15.00 8.93
CA TYR A 92 5.31 14.44 10.13
C TYR A 92 3.79 14.61 10.11
N LEU A 93 3.31 15.82 9.80
CA LEU A 93 1.89 16.11 9.68
C LEU A 93 1.23 15.28 8.58
N LEU A 94 1.88 15.13 7.43
CA LEU A 94 1.42 14.27 6.35
C LEU A 94 1.29 12.82 6.81
N SER A 95 2.30 12.30 7.52
CA SER A 95 2.24 10.95 8.05
C SER A 95 1.08 10.78 9.04
N GLU A 96 0.84 11.76 9.89
CA GLU A 96 -0.24 11.68 10.88
C GLU A 96 -1.60 11.76 10.21
N PHE A 97 -1.76 12.64 9.23
CA PHE A 97 -2.97 12.73 8.40
C PHE A 97 -3.26 11.41 7.68
N VAL A 98 -2.26 10.83 7.03
CA VAL A 98 -2.39 9.53 6.38
C VAL A 98 -2.72 8.45 7.41
N SER A 99 -2.14 8.47 8.61
CA SER A 99 -2.45 7.52 9.68
C SER A 99 -3.93 7.54 10.08
N THR A 100 -4.54 8.73 10.13
CA THR A 100 -5.95 8.91 10.51
C THR A 100 -6.99 8.53 9.44
N LEU A 101 -6.57 8.26 8.20
CA LEU A 101 -7.44 8.03 7.04
C LEU A 101 -7.72 6.54 6.74
#